data_AF-A0A6J7GI37-F1
#
_entry.id   AF-A0A6J7GI37-F1
#
_cell.length_a   1.000
_cell.length_b   1.000
_cell.length_c   1.000
_cell.angle_alpha   90.00
_cell.angle_beta   90.00
_cell.angle_gamma   90.00
#
_symmetry.space_group_name_H-M   'P 1'
#
loop_
_entity.id
_entity.type
_entity.pdbx_description
1 polymer ?
#
loop_
_entity_poly.entity_id
_entity_poly.type
_entity_poly.pdbx_seq_one_letter_code
_entity_poly.pdbx_strand_id
1 'polypeptide(L)'
;MGDESSLDQIYRLTYDGSVADEQGYAAMGGSAEAISARLAEGWRIGLTLREGLALAVKSLEGGDRVITGEMLEVAVLDRTRLSRRKFYRFFNSTLDALLAK
;
A
#
# COMPACT_ATOMS: atom_id res chain seq x y z
N MET A 1 6.54 8.65 8.96
CA MET A 1 7.64 8.46 7.99
C MET A 1 8.92 8.81 8.69
N GLY A 2 9.87 7.88 8.70
CA GLY A 2 11.19 8.11 9.26
C GLY A 2 12.15 8.74 8.23
N ASP A 3 13.37 9.05 8.67
CA ASP A 3 14.41 9.57 7.79
C ASP A 3 14.90 8.49 6.79
N GLU A 4 14.89 7.23 7.22
CA GLU A 4 15.22 6.03 6.44
C GLU A 4 13.97 5.16 6.25
N SER A 5 13.92 4.33 5.19
CA SER A 5 12.73 3.48 4.91
C SER A 5 12.48 2.43 5.98
N SER A 6 13.53 1.95 6.65
CA SER A 6 13.41 1.01 7.77
C SER A 6 12.79 1.64 9.02
N LEU A 7 12.70 2.96 9.07
CA LEU A 7 12.13 3.73 10.18
C LEU A 7 10.71 4.23 9.86
N ASP A 8 10.13 3.80 8.73
CA ASP A 8 8.73 4.08 8.44
C ASP A 8 7.83 3.32 9.41
N GLN A 9 6.74 3.97 9.82
CA GLN A 9 5.83 3.49 10.87
C GLN A 9 4.40 3.56 10.35
N ILE A 10 3.62 2.51 10.63
CA ILE A 10 2.21 2.43 10.28
C ILE A 10 1.47 2.15 11.59
N TYR A 11 0.49 2.98 11.92
CA TYR A 11 -0.37 2.77 13.08
C TYR A 11 -1.78 2.47 12.60
N ARG A 12 -2.37 1.39 13.13
CA ARG A 12 -3.76 1.01 12.88
C ARG A 12 -4.58 1.25 14.13
N LEU A 13 -5.64 2.03 13.98
CA LEU A 13 -6.61 2.31 15.04
C LEU A 13 -7.91 1.57 14.72
N THR A 14 -8.38 0.74 15.64
CA THR A 14 -9.65 0.01 15.52
C THR A 14 -10.76 0.73 16.26
N TYR A 15 -12.02 0.37 15.97
CA TYR A 15 -13.20 1.10 16.46
C TYR A 15 -13.35 1.06 17.99
N ASP A 16 -12.81 0.02 18.63
CA ASP A 16 -12.81 -0.20 20.07
C ASP A 16 -11.75 0.64 20.79
N GLY A 17 -11.00 1.46 20.06
CA GLY A 17 -9.94 2.31 20.59
C GLY A 17 -8.58 1.62 20.72
N SER A 18 -8.46 0.36 20.26
CA SER A 18 -7.17 -0.33 20.25
C SER A 18 -6.23 0.26 19.18
N VAL A 19 -4.95 0.33 19.51
CA VAL A 19 -3.89 0.83 18.63
C VAL A 19 -2.88 -0.28 18.40
N ALA A 20 -2.62 -0.60 17.14
CA ALA A 20 -1.60 -1.54 16.71
C ALA A 20 -0.48 -0.81 15.95
N ASP A 21 0.76 -1.16 16.25
CA ASP A 21 1.94 -0.79 15.48
C ASP A 21 2.20 -1.87 14.42
N GLU A 22 2.08 -1.50 13.15
CA GLU A 22 2.15 -2.39 12.01
C GLU A 22 3.49 -2.23 11.30
N GLN A 23 4.22 -3.34 11.18
CA GLN A 23 5.52 -3.37 10.53
C GLN A 23 5.33 -3.68 9.03
N GLY A 24 5.65 -2.70 8.18
CA GLY A 24 5.75 -2.91 6.73
C GLY A 24 4.47 -2.77 5.92
N TYR A 25 3.35 -3.37 6.36
CA TYR A 25 2.06 -3.25 5.69
C TYR A 25 0.90 -3.35 6.69
N ALA A 26 -0.27 -2.86 6.29
CA ALA A 26 -1.51 -3.02 7.03
C ALA A 26 -2.68 -3.22 6.05
N ALA A 27 -3.60 -4.11 6.39
CA ALA A 27 -4.87 -4.30 5.68
C ALA A 27 -6.04 -3.99 6.62
N MET A 28 -7.08 -3.36 6.08
CA MET A 28 -8.27 -2.97 6.84
C MET A 28 -9.53 -3.10 6.00
N GLY A 29 -10.63 -3.47 6.66
CA GLY A 29 -11.95 -3.61 6.04
C GLY A 29 -12.14 -4.91 5.25
N GLY A 30 -13.39 -5.36 5.14
CA GLY A 30 -13.74 -6.58 4.41
C GLY A 30 -12.95 -7.80 4.87
N SER A 31 -12.31 -8.52 3.94
CA SER A 31 -11.51 -9.72 4.19
C SER A 31 -10.04 -9.39 4.55
N ALA A 32 -9.84 -8.54 5.57
CA ALA A 32 -8.52 -8.02 5.94
C ALA A 32 -7.51 -9.13 6.28
N GLU A 33 -7.92 -10.19 6.96
CA GLU A 33 -7.06 -11.32 7.33
C GLU A 33 -6.52 -12.04 6.10
N ALA A 34 -7.37 -12.29 5.10
CA ALA A 34 -6.98 -12.94 3.86
C ALA A 34 -6.05 -12.04 3.00
N ILE A 35 -6.28 -10.72 3.02
CA ILE A 35 -5.39 -9.76 2.35
C ILE A 35 -4.03 -9.73 3.05
N SER A 36 -4.01 -9.65 4.38
CA SER A 36 -2.77 -9.66 5.18
C SER A 36 -1.96 -10.94 4.97
N ALA A 37 -2.60 -12.10 4.83
CA ALA A 37 -1.91 -13.35 4.52
C ALA A 37 -1.22 -13.29 3.15
N ARG A 38 -1.91 -12.80 2.11
CA ARG A 38 -1.32 -12.64 0.76
C ARG A 38 -0.20 -11.59 0.72
N LEU A 39 -0.33 -10.50 1.49
CA LEU A 39 0.72 -9.51 1.63
C LEU A 39 1.96 -10.11 2.30
N ALA A 40 1.79 -10.94 3.33
CA ALA A 40 2.89 -11.60 4.05
C ALA A 40 3.76 -12.46 3.12
N GLU A 41 3.15 -13.12 2.13
CA GLU A 41 3.86 -14.01 1.19
C GLU A 41 4.81 -13.26 0.24
N GLY A 42 4.50 -12.01 -0.11
CA GLY A 42 5.24 -11.23 -1.10
C GLY A 42 5.98 -10.02 -0.55
N TRP A 43 5.67 -9.59 0.67
CA TRP A 43 6.26 -8.39 1.24
C TRP A 43 7.73 -8.63 1.62
N ARG A 44 8.56 -7.64 1.31
CA ARG A 44 9.95 -7.56 1.76
C ARG A 44 10.36 -6.11 1.90
N ILE A 45 11.41 -5.87 2.70
CA ILE A 45 12.04 -4.56 2.77
C ILE A 45 12.60 -4.19 1.38
N GLY A 46 12.48 -2.92 1.01
CA GLY A 46 13.04 -2.39 -0.22
C GLY A 46 12.28 -2.78 -1.50
N LEU A 47 10.99 -3.09 -1.42
CA LEU A 47 10.13 -3.14 -2.60
C LEU A 47 10.13 -1.76 -3.27
N THR A 48 10.28 -1.75 -4.59
CA THR A 48 10.04 -0.55 -5.39
C THR A 48 8.55 -0.18 -5.37
N LEU A 49 8.22 1.06 -5.73
CA LEU A 49 6.83 1.50 -5.85
C LEU A 49 5.99 0.55 -6.72
N ARG A 50 6.54 0.12 -7.86
CA ARG A 50 5.87 -0.79 -8.80
C ARG A 50 5.64 -2.17 -8.19
N GLU A 51 6.66 -2.74 -7.55
CA GLU A 51 6.52 -4.06 -6.90
C GLU A 51 5.53 -4.02 -5.74
N GLY A 52 5.60 -3.00 -4.89
CA GLY A 52 4.67 -2.82 -3.76
C GLY A 52 3.23 -2.61 -4.21
N LEU A 53 3.02 -1.79 -5.26
CA LEU A 53 1.70 -1.59 -5.85
C LEU A 53 1.14 -2.89 -6.46
N ALA A 54 1.93 -3.61 -7.25
CA ALA A 54 1.51 -4.87 -7.86
C ALA A 54 1.16 -5.93 -6.79
N LEU A 55 1.95 -6.02 -5.71
CA LEU A 55 1.66 -6.89 -4.57
C LEU A 55 0.35 -6.51 -3.88
N ALA A 56 0.10 -5.22 -3.63
CA ALA A 56 -1.13 -4.75 -3.03
C ALA A 56 -2.35 -5.07 -3.89
N VAL A 57 -2.29 -4.80 -5.20
CA VAL A 57 -3.38 -5.09 -6.15
C VAL A 57 -3.67 -6.59 -6.20
N LYS A 58 -2.64 -7.43 -6.39
CA LYS A 58 -2.80 -8.89 -6.38
C LYS A 58 -3.41 -9.40 -5.07
N SER A 59 -3.04 -8.79 -3.94
CA SER A 59 -3.59 -9.15 -2.63
C SER A 59 -5.06 -8.75 -2.48
N LEU A 60 -5.51 -7.67 -3.13
CA LEU A 60 -6.90 -7.23 -3.15
C LEU A 60 -7.78 -8.05 -4.11
N GLU A 61 -7.23 -8.52 -5.23
CA GLU A 61 -7.94 -9.34 -6.22
C GLU A 61 -8.39 -10.68 -5.63
N GLY A 62 -7.51 -11.35 -4.87
CA GLY A 62 -7.85 -12.55 -4.10
C GLY A 62 -8.36 -13.74 -4.91
N GLY A 63 -8.18 -13.75 -6.24
CA GLY A 63 -8.71 -14.76 -7.17
C GLY A 63 -8.88 -14.20 -8.57
N ASP A 64 -10.00 -14.52 -9.23
CA ASP A 64 -10.29 -14.12 -10.63
C ASP A 64 -10.80 -12.69 -10.81
N ARG A 65 -10.87 -11.91 -9.73
CA ARG A 65 -11.25 -10.50 -9.81
C ARG A 65 -10.12 -9.73 -10.46
N VAL A 66 -10.43 -8.93 -11.48
CA VAL A 66 -9.49 -7.97 -12.07
C VAL A 66 -9.78 -6.58 -11.52
N ILE A 67 -8.75 -5.92 -10.99
CA ILE A 67 -8.83 -4.53 -10.50
C ILE A 67 -8.09 -3.61 -11.48
N THR A 68 -8.81 -2.64 -12.04
CA THR A 68 -8.23 -1.60 -12.90
C THR A 68 -7.87 -0.36 -12.09
N GLY A 69 -7.06 0.55 -12.65
CA GLY A 69 -6.68 1.80 -11.98
C GLY A 69 -7.89 2.67 -11.64
N GLU A 70 -8.96 2.62 -12.42
CA GLU A 70 -10.21 3.36 -12.14
C GLU A 70 -10.95 2.89 -10.88
N MET A 71 -10.71 1.66 -10.43
CA MET A 71 -11.31 1.08 -9.22
C MET A 71 -10.49 1.37 -7.96
N LEU A 72 -9.35 2.04 -8.10
CA LEU A 72 -8.37 2.23 -7.04
C LEU A 72 -8.15 3.70 -6.72
N GLU A 73 -8.06 3.96 -5.42
CA GLU A 73 -7.49 5.18 -4.91
C GLU A 73 -6.07 4.89 -4.40
N VAL A 74 -5.07 5.49 -5.03
CA VAL A 74 -3.66 5.24 -4.70
C VAL A 74 -2.94 6.54 -4.38
N ALA A 75 -2.20 6.52 -3.28
CA ALA A 75 -1.33 7.60 -2.86
C ALA A 75 -0.05 7.06 -2.24
N VAL A 76 0.97 7.90 -2.20
CA VAL A 76 2.25 7.62 -1.54
C VAL A 76 2.62 8.76 -0.61
N LEU A 77 3.42 8.42 0.39
CA LEU A 77 4.25 9.38 1.07
C LEU A 77 5.65 9.27 0.45
N ASP A 78 6.05 10.27 -0.34
CA ASP A 78 7.32 10.26 -1.06
C ASP A 78 8.34 11.17 -0.36
N ARG A 79 9.34 10.52 0.27
CA ARG A 79 10.42 11.18 1.02
C ARG A 79 11.31 12.04 0.13
N THR A 80 11.49 11.66 -1.14
CA THR A 80 12.42 12.29 -2.09
C THR A 80 11.93 13.65 -2.58
N ARG A 81 10.65 13.98 -2.37
CA ARG A 81 10.08 15.28 -2.75
C ARG A 81 10.80 16.41 -2.03
N LEU A 82 11.23 17.42 -2.77
CA LEU A 82 11.77 18.67 -2.20
C LEU A 82 10.72 19.47 -1.43
N SER A 83 9.43 19.26 -1.73
CA SER A 83 8.33 19.92 -1.03
C SER A 83 8.22 19.44 0.42
N ARG A 84 7.77 20.34 1.30
CA ARG A 84 7.37 19.99 2.67
C ARG A 84 6.22 18.95 2.69
N ARG A 85 5.33 18.96 1.69
CA ARG A 85 4.25 17.99 1.57
C ARG A 85 4.75 16.73 0.86
N LYS A 86 4.86 15.64 1.63
CA LYS A 86 5.31 14.33 1.14
C LYS A 86 4.19 13.49 0.53
N PHE A 87 2.94 13.77 0.90
CA PHE A 87 1.77 13.11 0.33
C PHE A 87 1.60 13.46 -1.15
N TYR A 88 1.43 12.44 -1.99
CA TYR A 88 1.14 12.56 -3.40
C TYR A 88 0.09 11.51 -3.80
N ARG A 89 -0.98 11.97 -4.47
CA ARG A 89 -2.05 11.11 -5.01
C ARG A 89 -1.77 10.82 -6.48
N PHE A 90 -1.96 9.57 -6.90
CA PHE A 90 -1.92 9.20 -8.30
C PHE A 90 -3.29 9.45 -8.96
N PHE A 91 -3.25 9.88 -10.23
CA PHE A 91 -4.43 9.96 -11.09
C PHE A 91 -4.50 8.72 -11.99
N ASN A 92 -5.71 8.35 -12.41
CA ASN A 92 -6.01 7.07 -13.08
C ASN A 92 -5.04 6.76 -14.25
N SER A 93 -4.79 7.71 -15.15
CA SER A 93 -3.90 7.50 -16.30
C SER A 93 -2.45 7.17 -15.92
N THR A 94 -1.95 7.74 -14.81
CA THR A 94 -0.62 7.39 -14.28
C THR A 94 -0.64 6.03 -13.59
N LEU A 95 -1.73 5.70 -12.92
CA LEU A 95 -1.89 4.43 -12.23
C LEU A 95 -1.96 3.26 -13.22
N ASP A 96 -2.71 3.40 -14.31
CA ASP A 96 -2.76 2.39 -15.37
C ASP A 96 -1.38 2.15 -15.99
N ALA A 97 -0.58 3.20 -16.20
CA ALA A 97 0.81 3.06 -16.67
C ALA A 97 1.74 2.38 -15.65
N LEU A 98 1.47 2.53 -14.34
CA LEU A 98 2.22 1.86 -13.28
C LEU A 98 1.80 0.39 -13.12
N LEU A 99 0.56 0.04 -13.45
CA LEU A 99 0.01 -1.32 -13.42
C LEU A 99 0.25 -2.08 -14.72
N ALA A 100 0.45 -1.38 -15.84
CA ALA A 100 0.83 -1.98 -17.12
C ALA A 100 2.17 -2.74 -16.97
N LYS A 101 2.22 -3.97 -17.49
CA LYS A 101 3.39 -4.86 -17.42
C LYS A 101 4.66 -4.24 -18.00
#